data_AF-A0AAV2Z3R3-F1
#
_entry.id   AF-A0AAV2Z3R3-F1
#
_cell.length_a   1.000
_cell.length_b   1.000
_cell.length_c   1.000
_cell.angle_alpha   90.00
_cell.angle_beta   90.00
_cell.angle_gamma   90.00
#
_symmetry.space_group_name_H-M   'P 1'
#
loop_
_entity.id
_entity.type
_entity.pdbx_description
1 polymer ?
#
loop_
_entity_poly.entity_id
_entity_poly.type
_entity_poly.pdbx_seq_one_letter_code
_entity_poly.pdbx_strand_id
1 'polypeptide(L)'
;MLEPIHLSLLNVLTVANCPRLELPVSLQAMHQLITLIIYNNCTVARWDDDAALTTCSHPSIRNLYLIRSSWTRVNSTLPRGLMTGSVPTTLSELCVVDSDEFVPPSDFAVQWKQPLCRLVCKPLLWSTVPLQLHSARSGA
;
A
#
# COMPACT_ATOMS: atom_id res chain seq x y z
N MET A 1 -29.82 10.77 10.42
CA MET A 1 -28.59 10.85 11.24
C MET A 1 -27.86 9.55 10.99
N LEU A 2 -26.68 9.58 10.35
CA LEU A 2 -25.90 8.36 10.12
C LEU A 2 -25.27 7.96 11.46
N GLU A 3 -25.40 6.69 11.86
CA GLU A 3 -24.69 6.18 13.04
C GLU A 3 -23.17 6.32 12.86
N PRO A 4 -22.40 6.50 13.94
CA PRO A 4 -20.95 6.58 13.85
C PRO A 4 -20.39 5.29 13.26
N ILE A 5 -19.60 5.40 12.19
CA ILE A 5 -18.93 4.25 11.60
C ILE A 5 -17.92 3.70 12.61
N HIS A 6 -18.11 2.46 13.06
CA HIS A 6 -17.14 1.75 13.87
C HIS A 6 -15.94 1.35 13.02
N LEU A 7 -14.90 2.20 13.00
CA LEU A 7 -13.69 2.00 12.20
C LEU A 7 -13.02 0.64 12.44
N SER A 8 -13.13 0.10 13.67
CA SER A 8 -12.58 -1.22 14.03
C SER A 8 -13.23 -2.38 13.29
N LEU A 9 -14.45 -2.20 12.76
CA LEU A 9 -15.19 -3.22 12.00
C LEU A 9 -15.07 -3.03 10.48
N LEU A 10 -14.32 -2.03 10.03
CA LEU A 10 -14.19 -1.72 8.61
C LEU A 10 -13.25 -2.72 7.92
N ASN A 11 -13.81 -3.55 7.04
CA ASN A 11 -13.02 -4.55 6.29
C ASN A 11 -12.49 -4.02 4.96
N VAL A 12 -13.16 -3.05 4.35
CA VAL A 12 -12.77 -2.49 3.06
C VAL A 12 -12.85 -0.97 3.12
N LEU A 13 -11.72 -0.32 2.85
CA LEU A 13 -11.66 1.12 2.67
C LEU A 13 -11.32 1.43 1.22
N THR A 14 -12.20 2.20 0.58
CA THR A 14 -12.08 2.59 -0.81
C THR A 14 -12.13 4.11 -0.90
N VAL A 15 -11.10 4.71 -1.48
CA VAL A 15 -10.97 6.16 -1.68
C VAL A 15 -10.78 6.43 -3.16
N ALA A 16 -11.65 7.29 -3.72
CA ALA A 16 -11.57 7.68 -5.12
C ALA A 16 -11.78 9.17 -5.36
N ASN A 17 -11.24 9.65 -6.48
CA ASN A 17 -11.36 11.03 -6.95
C ASN A 17 -10.91 12.04 -5.89
N CYS A 18 -9.79 11.75 -5.21
CA CYS A 18 -9.28 12.58 -4.12
C CYS A 18 -7.97 13.27 -4.56
N PRO A 19 -8.03 14.48 -5.16
CA PRO A 19 -6.86 15.17 -5.70
C PRO A 19 -5.89 15.67 -4.61
N ARG A 20 -6.24 15.51 -3.34
CA ARG A 20 -5.36 15.74 -2.20
C ARG A 20 -5.75 14.81 -1.05
N LEU A 21 -5.25 13.59 -1.12
CA LEU A 21 -5.48 12.54 -0.14
C LEU A 21 -4.40 12.59 0.96
N GLU A 22 -4.83 12.77 2.20
CA GLU A 22 -3.99 12.62 3.38
C GLU A 22 -4.51 11.42 4.18
N LEU A 23 -3.71 10.35 4.28
CA LEU A 23 -4.06 9.17 5.06
C LEU A 23 -3.99 9.55 6.54
N PRO A 24 -5.11 9.45 7.27
CA PRO A 24 -5.18 9.91 8.65
C PRO A 24 -4.62 8.88 9.63
N VAL A 25 -4.20 9.35 10.81
CA VAL A 25 -3.82 8.48 11.95
C VAL A 25 -4.94 7.52 12.36
N SER A 26 -6.22 7.86 12.07
CA SER A 26 -7.35 6.98 12.34
C SER A 26 -7.33 5.69 11.50
N LEU A 27 -6.49 5.60 10.46
CA LEU A 27 -6.22 4.35 9.76
C LEU A 27 -5.77 3.26 10.74
N GLN A 28 -4.96 3.61 11.76
CA GLN A 28 -4.50 2.68 12.80
C GLN A 28 -5.62 2.02 13.59
N ALA A 29 -6.81 2.61 13.63
CA ALA A 29 -7.95 2.04 14.34
C ALA A 29 -8.65 0.92 13.54
N MET A 30 -8.37 0.79 12.24
CA MET A 30 -9.05 -0.14 11.32
C MET A 30 -8.44 -1.55 11.38
N HIS A 31 -8.52 -2.19 12.55
CA HIS A 31 -7.87 -3.48 12.82
C HIS A 31 -8.38 -4.64 11.96
N GLN A 32 -9.64 -4.57 11.52
CA GLN A 32 -10.25 -5.59 10.66
C GLN A 32 -10.09 -5.28 9.17
N LEU A 33 -9.33 -4.24 8.80
CA LEU A 33 -9.14 -3.88 7.39
C LEU A 33 -8.47 -5.02 6.63
N ILE A 34 -9.15 -5.50 5.59
CA ILE A 34 -8.69 -6.56 4.68
C ILE A 34 -8.15 -5.95 3.40
N THR A 35 -8.81 -4.91 2.89
CA THR A 35 -8.50 -4.30 1.59
C THR A 35 -8.50 -2.78 1.69
N LEU A 36 -7.41 -2.17 1.20
CA LEU A 36 -7.33 -0.73 0.95
C LEU A 36 -7.24 -0.47 -0.57
N ILE A 37 -8.16 0.33 -1.08
CA ILE A 37 -8.22 0.73 -2.50
C ILE A 37 -8.11 2.25 -2.58
N ILE A 38 -7.05 2.74 -3.20
CA ILE A 38 -6.89 4.15 -3.58
C ILE A 38 -6.92 4.16 -5.10
N TYR A 39 -7.97 4.72 -5.69
CA TYR A 39 -8.12 4.65 -7.14
C TYR A 39 -8.73 5.89 -7.77
N ASN A 40 -8.59 5.99 -9.10
CA ASN A 40 -9.28 6.98 -9.92
C ASN A 40 -8.95 8.44 -9.56
N ASN A 41 -7.81 8.92 -10.06
CA ASN A 41 -7.36 10.31 -9.92
C ASN A 41 -7.24 10.75 -8.45
N CYS A 42 -6.53 9.94 -7.66
CA CYS A 42 -6.17 10.26 -6.29
C CYS A 42 -4.71 10.74 -6.24
N THR A 43 -4.42 11.78 -5.46
CA THR A 43 -3.05 12.25 -5.22
C THR A 43 -2.75 12.16 -3.74
N VAL A 44 -1.91 11.20 -3.35
CA VAL A 44 -1.46 11.01 -1.98
C VAL A 44 -0.51 12.15 -1.61
N ALA A 45 -1.08 13.14 -0.93
CA ALA A 45 -0.36 14.29 -0.37
C ALA A 45 0.41 13.90 0.89
N ARG A 46 -0.16 13.00 1.70
CA ARG A 46 0.44 12.54 2.95
C ARG A 46 0.08 11.09 3.26
N TRP A 47 1.08 10.29 3.56
CA TRP A 47 0.94 8.96 4.14
C TRP A 47 2.26 8.62 4.84
N ASP A 48 2.35 9.08 6.08
CA ASP A 48 3.53 8.97 6.94
C ASP A 48 3.37 7.83 7.97
N ASP A 49 4.34 7.72 8.86
CA ASP A 49 4.50 6.65 9.85
C ASP A 49 3.31 6.55 10.82
N ASP A 50 2.64 7.66 11.12
CA ASP A 50 1.45 7.72 11.98
C ASP A 50 0.22 7.07 11.34
N ALA A 51 0.21 6.93 10.01
CA ALA A 51 -0.79 6.20 9.23
C ALA A 51 -0.17 4.97 8.55
N ALA A 52 0.90 4.39 9.11
CA ALA A 52 1.52 3.20 8.55
C ALA A 52 0.61 1.96 8.59
N LEU A 53 0.66 1.16 7.52
CA LEU A 53 0.14 -0.21 7.58
C LEU A 53 1.17 -1.06 8.30
N THR A 54 0.80 -1.63 9.45
CA THR A 54 1.69 -2.49 10.24
C THR A 54 0.98 -3.77 10.66
N THR A 55 1.73 -4.82 10.96
CA THR A 55 1.20 -6.09 11.47
C THR A 55 0.40 -5.91 12.76
N CYS A 56 0.80 -4.96 13.61
CA CYS A 56 0.14 -4.68 14.88
C CYS A 56 -1.23 -4.01 14.69
N SER A 57 -1.30 -3.01 13.82
CA SER A 57 -2.53 -2.25 13.60
C SER A 57 -3.45 -2.84 12.53
N HIS A 58 -2.92 -3.62 11.60
CA HIS A 58 -3.66 -4.18 10.47
C HIS A 58 -3.33 -5.68 10.27
N PRO A 59 -3.59 -6.55 11.26
CA PRO A 59 -3.28 -7.98 11.16
C PRO A 59 -4.10 -8.71 10.08
N SER A 60 -5.19 -8.10 9.62
CA SER A 60 -6.12 -8.67 8.65
C SER A 60 -5.87 -8.21 7.21
N ILE A 61 -4.98 -7.23 6.96
CA ILE A 61 -4.85 -6.68 5.61
C ILE A 61 -4.17 -7.65 4.66
N ARG A 62 -4.78 -7.86 3.51
CA ARG A 62 -4.34 -8.79 2.46
C ARG A 62 -4.02 -8.08 1.15
N ASN A 63 -4.76 -7.02 0.86
CA ASN A 63 -4.76 -6.41 -0.46
C ASN A 63 -4.58 -4.90 -0.38
N LEU A 64 -3.63 -4.39 -1.17
CA LEU A 64 -3.43 -2.97 -1.40
C LEU A 64 -3.48 -2.67 -2.90
N TYR A 65 -4.42 -1.81 -3.30
CA TYR A 65 -4.60 -1.37 -4.67
C TYR A 65 -4.37 0.14 -4.79
N LEU A 66 -3.39 0.53 -5.60
CA LEU A 66 -3.05 1.90 -5.97
C LEU A 66 -3.25 2.02 -7.49
N ILE A 67 -4.40 2.56 -7.93
CA ILE A 67 -4.80 2.51 -9.35
C ILE A 67 -5.11 3.92 -9.86
N ARG A 68 -4.35 4.44 -10.83
CA ARG A 68 -4.47 5.85 -11.27
C ARG A 68 -4.32 6.81 -10.10
N SER A 69 -3.26 6.58 -9.31
CA SER A 69 -2.91 7.39 -8.15
C SER A 69 -1.50 7.96 -8.28
N SER A 70 -1.30 9.18 -7.79
CA SER A 70 0.00 9.85 -7.73
C SER A 70 0.42 10.12 -6.29
N TRP A 71 1.69 10.43 -6.07
CA TRP A 71 2.21 10.84 -4.76
C TRP A 71 3.12 12.06 -4.88
N THR A 72 3.03 12.95 -3.90
CA THR A 72 3.65 14.30 -4.00
C THR A 72 5.11 14.38 -3.56
N ARG A 73 5.69 13.34 -2.95
CA ARG A 73 7.07 13.38 -2.44
C ARG A 73 8.10 13.23 -3.56
N VAL A 74 9.19 14.00 -3.43
CA VAL A 74 10.37 14.06 -4.32
C VAL A 74 10.99 12.67 -4.50
N ASN A 75 11.30 12.30 -5.75
CA ASN A 75 11.91 11.04 -6.22
C ASN A 75 10.97 9.84 -6.40
N SER A 76 9.65 10.03 -6.46
CA SER A 76 8.69 8.96 -6.78
C SER A 76 8.80 7.72 -5.88
N THR A 77 9.35 7.87 -4.67
CA THR A 77 9.43 6.76 -3.71
C THR A 77 8.08 6.51 -3.07
N LEU A 78 7.79 5.24 -2.74
CA LEU A 78 6.60 4.86 -1.99
C LEU A 78 6.40 5.74 -0.74
N PRO A 79 5.14 6.04 -0.37
CA PRO A 79 4.86 6.74 0.86
C PRO A 79 5.43 6.02 2.08
N ARG A 80 5.88 6.78 3.08
CA ARG A 80 6.53 6.23 4.28
C ARG A 80 5.65 5.25 5.03
N GLY A 81 4.34 5.50 5.10
CA GLY A 81 3.40 4.57 5.75
C GLY A 81 3.29 3.18 5.10
N LEU A 82 3.89 2.95 3.92
CA LEU A 82 4.04 1.62 3.30
C LEU A 82 5.41 0.97 3.52
N MET A 83 6.37 1.74 4.02
CA MET A 83 7.77 1.37 4.17
C MET A 83 8.19 1.29 5.65
N THR A 84 7.49 1.98 6.54
CA THR A 84 7.86 2.04 7.96
C THR A 84 7.19 0.97 8.80
N GLY A 85 7.96 0.42 9.75
CA GLY A 85 7.47 -0.55 10.72
C GLY A 85 7.44 -1.98 10.19
N SER A 86 6.80 -2.88 10.94
CA SER A 86 6.58 -4.26 10.53
C SER A 86 5.43 -4.32 9.52
N VAL A 87 5.75 -4.17 8.22
CA VAL A 87 4.76 -4.33 7.14
C VAL A 87 3.91 -5.59 7.40
N PRO A 88 2.58 -5.54 7.24
CA PRO A 88 1.70 -6.64 7.58
C PRO A 88 2.15 -7.93 6.87
N THR A 89 2.47 -8.96 7.65
CA THR A 89 2.92 -10.26 7.12
C THR A 89 1.87 -10.93 6.25
N THR A 90 0.62 -10.50 6.41
CA THR A 90 -0.54 -10.99 5.67
C THR A 90 -0.78 -10.27 4.35
N LEU A 91 -0.09 -9.15 4.09
CA LEU A 91 -0.22 -8.39 2.85
C LEU A 91 0.38 -9.19 1.70
N SER A 92 -0.47 -9.92 0.99
CA SER A 92 -0.08 -10.85 -0.06
C SER A 92 -0.23 -10.28 -1.47
N GLU A 93 -1.09 -9.28 -1.64
CA GLU A 93 -1.35 -8.65 -2.94
C GLU A 93 -1.07 -7.14 -2.89
N LEU A 94 -0.15 -6.71 -3.76
CA LEU A 94 0.15 -5.31 -4.02
C LEU A 94 -0.03 -5.02 -5.52
N CYS A 95 -0.91 -4.08 -5.85
CA CYS A 95 -1.24 -3.75 -7.22
C CYS A 95 -1.12 -2.24 -7.42
N VAL A 96 -0.18 -1.83 -8.27
CA VAL A 96 0.13 -0.43 -8.61
C VAL A 96 -0.07 -0.23 -10.11
N VAL A 97 -1.22 0.29 -10.53
CA VAL A 97 -1.57 0.36 -11.96
C VAL A 97 -1.75 1.81 -12.39
N ASP A 98 -1.12 2.19 -13.52
CA ASP A 98 -1.32 3.51 -14.15
C ASP A 98 -1.11 4.66 -13.14
N SER A 99 -0.15 4.45 -12.24
CA SER A 99 0.19 5.34 -11.13
C SER A 99 1.60 5.86 -11.34
N ASP A 100 2.05 6.80 -10.49
CA ASP A 100 3.45 7.26 -10.51
C ASP A 100 4.43 6.07 -10.40
N GLU A 101 5.69 6.28 -10.79
CA GLU A 101 6.67 5.20 -10.89
C GLU A 101 6.93 4.53 -9.53
N PHE A 102 6.59 3.25 -9.41
CA PHE A 102 6.94 2.44 -8.24
C PHE A 102 8.44 2.15 -8.23
N VAL A 103 9.23 2.99 -7.55
CA VAL A 103 10.64 2.73 -7.29
C VAL A 103 10.79 2.18 -5.87
N PRO A 104 10.91 0.87 -5.67
CA PRO A 104 11.21 0.32 -4.36
C PRO A 104 12.62 0.79 -3.95
N PRO A 105 12.82 1.24 -2.70
CA PRO A 105 14.16 1.55 -2.21
C PRO A 105 15.04 0.30 -2.20
N SER A 106 16.36 0.48 -2.18
CA SER A 106 17.32 -0.63 -2.26
C SER A 106 17.21 -1.65 -1.13
N ASP A 107 16.62 -1.27 0.01
CA ASP A 107 16.34 -2.11 1.17
C ASP A 107 14.90 -2.64 1.20
N PHE A 108 14.11 -2.45 0.14
CA PHE A 108 12.73 -2.93 0.05
C PHE A 108 12.63 -4.43 0.35
N ALA A 109 13.51 -5.26 -0.22
CA ALA A 109 13.53 -6.70 0.04
C ALA A 109 13.88 -7.06 1.51
N VAL A 110 14.52 -6.16 2.25
CA VAL A 110 14.84 -6.34 3.67
C VAL A 110 13.63 -6.00 4.54
N GLN A 111 12.84 -4.99 4.14
CA GLN A 111 11.67 -4.52 4.89
C GLN A 111 10.41 -5.34 4.55
N TRP A 112 10.22 -5.70 3.29
CA TRP A 112 9.16 -6.55 2.79
C TRP A 112 9.62 -8.01 2.76
N LYS A 113 9.55 -8.67 3.93
CA LYS A 113 9.96 -10.07 4.09
C LYS A 113 8.86 -11.08 3.76
N GLN A 114 7.61 -10.64 3.61
CA GLN A 114 6.49 -11.51 3.32
C GLN A 114 6.44 -11.93 1.84
N PRO A 115 6.01 -13.17 1.55
CA PRO A 115 5.85 -13.64 0.18
C PRO A 115 4.69 -12.90 -0.49
N LEU A 116 5.02 -11.94 -1.36
CA LEU A 116 4.05 -11.35 -2.28
C LEU A 116 3.60 -12.42 -3.28
N CYS A 117 2.33 -12.81 -3.23
CA CYS A 117 1.78 -13.77 -4.19
C CYS A 117 1.48 -13.11 -5.54
N ARG A 118 1.25 -11.78 -5.52
CA ARG A 118 0.98 -10.97 -6.71
C ARG A 118 1.50 -9.56 -6.51
N LEU A 119 2.42 -9.16 -7.40
CA LEU A 119 2.83 -7.78 -7.62
C LEU A 119 2.47 -7.40 -9.06
N VAL A 120 1.56 -6.45 -9.23
CA VAL A 120 1.21 -5.92 -10.56
C VAL A 120 1.60 -4.48 -10.59
N CYS A 121 2.59 -4.13 -11.40
CA CYS A 121 2.98 -2.75 -11.60
C CYS A 121 2.95 -2.41 -13.09
N LYS A 122 2.23 -1.35 -13.47
CA LYS A 122 2.18 -0.82 -14.84
C LYS A 122 2.47 0.68 -14.80
N PRO A 123 3.56 1.13 -15.45
CA PRO A 123 3.42 1.68 -16.80
C PRO A 123 4.46 1.11 -17.81
N LEU A 124 4.27 1.42 -19.09
CA LEU A 124 4.94 0.90 -20.32
C LEU A 124 6.50 0.97 -20.39
N LEU A 125 7.24 1.18 -19.30
CA LEU A 125 8.69 1.49 -19.34
C LEU A 125 9.62 0.52 -18.60
N TRP A 126 9.11 -0.49 -17.89
CA TRP A 126 9.99 -1.59 -17.48
C TRP A 126 10.25 -2.49 -18.68
N SER A 127 11.34 -2.21 -19.38
CA SER A 127 11.91 -3.12 -20.37
C SER A 127 12.40 -4.43 -19.72
N THR A 128 12.48 -4.51 -18.39
CA THR A 128 12.92 -5.70 -17.64
C THR A 128 12.26 -5.79 -16.26
N VAL A 129 11.84 -6.99 -15.86
CA VAL A 129 11.36 -7.28 -14.51
C VAL A 129 12.53 -7.14 -13.52
N PRO A 130 12.40 -6.39 -12.41
CA PRO A 130 13.46 -6.28 -11.42
C PRO A 130 13.83 -7.66 -10.86
N LEU A 131 15.09 -8.08 -11.06
CA LEU A 131 15.60 -9.40 -10.67
C LEU A 131 15.47 -9.67 -9.15
N GLN A 132 15.33 -8.63 -8.33
CA GLN A 132 15.13 -8.76 -6.88
C GLN A 132 13.80 -9.42 -6.47
N LEU A 133 12.86 -9.61 -7.40
CA LEU A 133 11.62 -10.36 -7.17
C LEU A 133 11.79 -11.90 -7.33
N HIS A 134 12.94 -12.37 -7.81
CA HIS A 134 13.15 -13.80 -8.07
C HIS A 134 13.49 -14.60 -6.81
N SER A 135 13.94 -13.96 -5.72
CA SER A 135 14.31 -14.64 -4.47
C SER A 135 13.12 -14.96 -3.54
N ALA A 136 11.91 -14.50 -3.86
CA ALA A 136 10.71 -14.80 -3.06
C ALA A 136 10.05 -16.14 -3.42
N ARG A 137 10.58 -16.87 -4.42
CA ARG A 137 10.12 -18.22 -4.81
C ARG A 137 11.21 -19.26 -4.61
N SER A 138 11.34 -19.78 -3.40
CA SER A 138 11.69 -21.19 -3.18
C SER A 138 11.37 -21.57 -1.75
N GLY A 139 10.26 -22.25 -1.55
CA GLY A 139 9.80 -22.68 -0.23
C GLY A 139 8.45 -23.39 -0.30
N ALA A 140 8.35 -24.36 -1.21
CA ALA A 140 7.39 -25.46 -1.16
C ALA A 140 8.18 -26.75 -1.41
#